data_AF-A0A419F9I7-F1
#
_entry.id   AF-A0A419F9I7-F1
#
_cell.length_a   1.000
_cell.length_b   1.000
_cell.length_c   1.000
_cell.angle_alpha   90.00
_cell.angle_beta   90.00
_cell.angle_gamma   90.00
#
_symmetry.space_group_name_H-M   'P 1'
#
loop_
_entity.id
_entity.type
_entity.pdbx_description
1 polymer ?
#
loop_
_entity_poly.entity_id
_entity_poly.type
_entity_poly.pdbx_seq_one_letter_code
_entity_poly.pdbx_strand_id
1 'polypeptide(L)'
;MFWRQICGILKVAPDLANPDTLRPRPRRSVRVFTAHPYGQADEKRLGSLARRLLRQEGWDLQVHVIVADDAELARLHAQFLGDPEPTDVMAFPGDPDDGTPGEIYVSLDQAREQALEDGEPVQKALERLVVHGLLHLGGWRDDSEDERRAMLEHGERYLSGPYDVLPGG
;
A
#
# COMPACT_ATOMS: atom_id res chain seq x y z
N MET A 1 -13.35 -23.83 3.52
CA MET A 1 -13.82 -23.58 2.14
C MET A 1 -14.35 -22.16 2.10
N PHE A 2 -13.58 -21.16 1.66
CA PHE A 2 -14.07 -19.89 1.08
C PHE A 2 -12.89 -18.91 0.88
N TRP A 3 -11.87 -19.34 0.13
CA TRP A 3 -10.98 -18.39 -0.56
C TRP A 3 -10.96 -18.84 -2.01
N ARG A 4 -12.03 -18.45 -2.69
CA ARG A 4 -12.19 -18.57 -4.13
C ARG A 4 -12.41 -17.14 -4.63
N GLN A 5 -11.37 -16.64 -5.30
CA GLN A 5 -11.52 -16.08 -6.63
C GLN A 5 -11.98 -14.62 -6.74
N ILE A 6 -11.04 -13.68 -6.55
CA ILE A 6 -10.89 -12.51 -7.44
C ILE A 6 -9.39 -12.26 -7.69
N CYS A 7 -8.74 -13.16 -8.40
CA CYS A 7 -7.44 -12.92 -9.05
C CYS A 7 -7.64 -13.16 -10.54
N GLY A 8 -8.27 -12.20 -11.21
CA GLY A 8 -8.48 -12.21 -12.66
C GLY A 8 -7.43 -11.36 -13.36
N ILE A 9 -6.16 -11.79 -13.35
CA ILE A 9 -5.12 -11.18 -14.18
C ILE A 9 -5.39 -11.60 -15.64
N LEU A 10 -5.97 -10.69 -16.43
CA LEU A 10 -6.07 -10.86 -17.87
C LEU A 10 -4.67 -10.69 -18.46
N LYS A 11 -4.02 -11.79 -18.84
CA LYS A 11 -2.75 -11.81 -19.58
C LYS A 11 -3.00 -11.26 -20.99
N VAL A 12 -2.39 -10.13 -21.34
CA VAL A 12 -2.16 -9.74 -22.74
C VAL A 12 -0.69 -10.03 -23.05
N ALA A 13 -0.45 -10.84 -24.09
CA ALA A 13 0.90 -11.16 -24.55
C ALA A 13 1.51 -9.95 -25.28
N PRO A 14 2.82 -9.67 -25.13
CA PRO A 14 3.46 -8.60 -25.89
C PRO A 14 3.64 -9.03 -27.36
N ASP A 15 3.08 -8.24 -28.28
CA ASP A 15 3.34 -8.31 -29.70
C ASP A 15 4.78 -7.85 -30.00
N LEU A 16 5.55 -8.71 -30.66
CA LEU A 16 6.95 -8.50 -31.01
C LEU A 16 7.04 -7.81 -32.38
N ALA A 17 6.73 -6.51 -32.45
CA ALA A 17 7.05 -5.72 -33.63
C ALA A 17 7.17 -4.21 -33.31
N ASN A 18 8.42 -3.71 -33.35
CA ASN A 18 8.87 -2.35 -33.71
C ASN A 18 9.84 -1.71 -32.67
N PRO A 19 11.13 -1.52 -32.99
CA PRO A 19 12.12 -1.00 -32.03
C PRO A 19 12.17 0.53 -31.87
N ASP A 20 11.24 1.33 -32.41
CA ASP A 20 11.41 2.80 -32.48
C ASP A 20 10.22 3.67 -32.05
N THR A 21 9.42 3.25 -31.07
CA THR A 21 8.49 4.14 -30.37
C THR A 21 9.07 4.55 -29.01
N LEU A 22 9.50 5.81 -28.91
CA LEU A 22 9.76 6.58 -27.69
C LEU A 22 9.12 5.94 -26.44
N ARG A 23 9.88 5.17 -25.65
CA ARG A 23 9.41 4.79 -24.31
C ARG A 23 9.22 6.10 -23.52
N PRO A 24 8.00 6.46 -23.11
CA PRO A 24 7.83 7.61 -22.23
C PRO A 24 8.69 7.36 -20.97
N ARG A 25 9.37 8.42 -20.50
CA ARG A 25 10.22 8.32 -19.30
C ARG A 25 9.43 7.71 -18.15
N PRO A 26 10.09 6.95 -17.26
CA PRO A 26 9.41 6.44 -16.09
C PRO A 26 8.84 7.58 -15.25
N ARG A 27 7.50 7.61 -15.10
CA ARG A 27 6.75 8.66 -14.38
C ARG A 27 6.50 8.29 -12.93
N ARG A 28 7.41 7.55 -12.27
CA ARG A 28 7.32 7.29 -10.84
C ARG A 28 6.96 8.55 -10.05
N SER A 29 5.82 8.50 -9.36
CA SER A 29 5.36 9.61 -8.52
C SER A 29 4.59 9.06 -7.34
N VAL A 30 4.70 9.76 -6.21
CA VAL A 30 3.97 9.41 -5.00
C VAL A 30 3.31 10.66 -4.46
N ARG A 31 2.00 10.60 -4.29
CA ARG A 31 1.19 11.58 -3.56
C ARG A 31 0.59 10.90 -2.34
N VAL A 32 0.55 11.61 -1.22
CA VAL A 32 -0.07 11.14 0.01
C VAL A 32 -1.17 12.14 0.35
N PHE A 33 -2.31 11.64 0.79
CA PHE A 33 -3.47 12.42 1.17
C PHE A 33 -4.00 11.91 2.50
N THR A 34 -4.14 12.80 3.47
CA THR A 34 -4.86 12.49 4.71
C THR A 34 -6.33 12.86 4.55
N ALA A 35 -7.19 11.86 4.43
CA ALA A 35 -8.65 11.99 4.34
C ALA A 35 -9.37 11.70 5.68
N HIS A 36 -8.64 11.21 6.69
CA HIS A 36 -9.19 10.92 8.01
C HIS A 36 -9.79 12.20 8.66
N PRO A 37 -11.03 12.17 9.18
CA PRO A 37 -11.75 13.37 9.65
C PRO A 37 -11.10 14.05 10.87
N TYR A 38 -10.50 13.28 11.77
CA TYR A 38 -9.94 13.79 13.05
C TYR A 38 -8.45 13.50 13.26
N GLY A 39 -7.79 12.88 12.30
CA GLY A 39 -6.48 12.26 12.46
C GLY A 39 -5.51 12.83 11.43
N GLN A 40 -4.24 12.90 11.80
CA GLN A 40 -3.19 13.41 10.92
C GLN A 40 -2.10 12.35 10.74
N ALA A 41 -1.64 12.20 9.50
CA ALA A 41 -0.48 11.42 9.16
C ALA A 41 0.68 12.34 8.76
N ASP A 42 1.91 11.91 9.00
CA ASP A 42 3.08 12.59 8.45
C ASP A 42 3.23 12.25 6.96
N GLU A 43 2.50 12.98 6.12
CA GLU A 43 2.49 12.78 4.65
C GLU A 43 3.89 12.88 4.03
N LYS A 44 4.77 13.72 4.60
CA LYS A 44 6.14 13.87 4.10
C LYS A 44 6.96 12.62 4.38
N ARG A 45 6.81 12.06 5.59
CA ARG A 45 7.48 10.83 6.00
C ARG A 45 6.97 9.62 5.22
N LEU A 46 5.65 9.45 5.12
CA LEU A 46 5.03 8.40 4.30
C LEU A 46 5.42 8.52 2.83
N GLY A 47 5.38 9.73 2.26
CA GLY A 47 5.77 9.96 0.88
C GLY A 47 7.25 9.70 0.63
N SER A 48 8.13 9.97 1.61
CA SER A 48 9.56 9.67 1.52
C SER A 48 9.83 8.17 1.60
N LEU A 49 9.13 7.45 2.49
CA LEU A 49 9.17 5.99 2.62
C LEU A 49 8.72 5.32 1.32
N ALA A 50 7.54 5.66 0.82
CA ALA A 50 6.99 5.11 -0.41
C ALA A 50 7.93 5.33 -1.59
N ARG A 51 8.40 6.57 -1.81
CA ARG A 51 9.36 6.83 -2.89
C ARG A 51 10.67 6.07 -2.73
N ARG A 52 11.13 5.83 -1.49
CA ARG A 52 12.32 5.01 -1.23
C ARG A 52 12.07 3.55 -1.63
N LEU A 53 10.95 2.97 -1.22
CA LEU A 53 10.55 1.62 -1.59
C LEU A 53 10.47 1.46 -3.11
N LEU A 54 9.71 2.31 -3.80
CA LEU A 54 9.59 2.29 -5.27
C LEU A 54 10.97 2.36 -5.96
N ARG A 55 11.89 3.18 -5.44
CA ARG A 55 13.25 3.30 -6.00
C ARG A 55 14.10 2.05 -5.77
N GLN A 56 14.01 1.43 -4.60
CA GLN A 56 14.82 0.25 -4.25
C GLN A 56 14.34 -1.01 -4.97
N GLU A 57 13.03 -1.13 -5.18
CA GLU A 57 12.41 -2.20 -5.98
C GLU A 57 12.55 -1.97 -7.49
N GLY A 58 12.87 -0.74 -7.92
CA GLY A 58 12.93 -0.40 -9.34
C GLY A 58 11.56 -0.29 -10.01
N TRP A 59 10.49 -0.14 -9.22
CA TRP A 59 9.12 0.00 -9.72
C TRP A 59 8.87 1.39 -10.29
N ASP A 60 8.35 1.42 -11.51
CA ASP A 60 7.93 2.65 -12.18
C ASP A 60 6.41 2.84 -12.07
N LEU A 61 5.96 3.07 -10.84
CA LEU A 61 4.55 3.23 -10.51
C LEU A 61 4.23 4.67 -10.12
N GLN A 62 3.08 5.15 -10.57
CA GLN A 62 2.41 6.30 -9.97
C GLN A 62 1.51 5.79 -8.85
N VAL A 63 1.68 6.31 -7.63
CA VAL A 63 0.91 5.84 -6.48
C VAL A 63 0.31 6.98 -5.68
N HIS A 64 -0.95 6.85 -5.31
CA HIS A 64 -1.61 7.63 -4.29
C HIS A 64 -1.72 6.81 -3.02
N VAL A 65 -1.31 7.41 -1.90
CA VAL A 65 -1.50 6.85 -0.56
C VAL A 65 -2.58 7.68 0.12
N ILE A 66 -3.69 7.06 0.49
CA ILE A 66 -4.83 7.70 1.13
C ILE A 66 -4.91 7.17 2.56
N VAL A 67 -4.71 8.05 3.54
CA VAL A 67 -4.88 7.71 4.95
C VAL A 67 -6.28 8.13 5.38
N ALA A 68 -7.12 7.17 5.71
CA ALA A 68 -8.54 7.37 6.03
C ALA A 68 -8.92 6.72 7.36
N ASP A 69 -10.20 6.79 7.72
CA ASP A 69 -10.77 6.12 8.89
C ASP A 69 -11.36 4.74 8.51
N ASP A 70 -11.75 3.98 9.54
CA ASP A 70 -12.39 2.67 9.35
C ASP A 70 -13.71 2.75 8.58
N ALA A 71 -14.45 3.85 8.75
CA ALA A 71 -15.72 4.03 8.07
C ALA A 71 -15.56 4.10 6.54
N GLU A 72 -14.53 4.82 6.07
CA GLU A 72 -14.24 4.90 4.64
C GLU A 72 -13.68 3.58 4.10
N LEU A 73 -12.80 2.89 4.83
CA LEU A 73 -12.29 1.59 4.39
C LEU A 73 -13.40 0.53 4.37
N ALA A 74 -14.29 0.47 5.37
CA ALA A 74 -15.44 -0.42 5.37
C ALA A 74 -16.40 -0.14 4.20
N ARG A 75 -16.60 1.15 3.85
CA ARG A 75 -17.40 1.55 2.69
C ARG A 75 -16.79 1.04 1.38
N LEU A 76 -15.47 1.17 1.22
CA LEU A 76 -14.75 0.67 0.05
C LEU A 76 -14.75 -0.86 0.01
N HIS A 77 -14.54 -1.50 1.15
CA HIS A 77 -14.54 -2.96 1.28
C HIS A 77 -15.90 -3.54 0.86
N ALA A 78 -17.01 -2.94 1.32
CA ALA A 78 -18.35 -3.30 0.91
C ALA A 78 -18.59 -3.07 -0.59
N GLN A 79 -18.09 -1.96 -1.13
CA GLN A 79 -18.29 -1.58 -2.52
C GLN A 79 -17.55 -2.50 -3.49
N PHE A 80 -16.32 -2.88 -3.19
CA PHE A 80 -15.43 -3.59 -4.12
C PHE A 80 -15.32 -5.09 -3.84
N LEU A 81 -15.43 -5.53 -2.58
CA LEU A 81 -15.33 -6.94 -2.17
C LEU A 81 -16.64 -7.50 -1.63
N GLY A 82 -17.68 -6.67 -1.46
CA GLY A 82 -19.00 -7.12 -1.00
C GLY A 82 -19.06 -7.42 0.50
N ASP A 83 -18.04 -7.00 1.25
CA ASP A 83 -17.91 -7.26 2.68
C ASP A 83 -17.65 -5.93 3.43
N PRO A 84 -18.55 -5.48 4.31
CA PRO A 84 -18.35 -4.25 5.09
C PRO A 84 -17.47 -4.44 6.33
N GLU A 85 -16.80 -5.58 6.50
CA GLU A 85 -15.89 -5.78 7.63
C GLU A 85 -14.72 -4.78 7.63
N PRO A 86 -14.23 -4.34 8.81
CA PRO A 86 -13.06 -3.49 8.90
C PRO A 86 -11.85 -4.15 8.24
N THR A 87 -11.13 -3.37 7.42
CA THR A 87 -9.86 -3.76 6.82
C THR A 87 -8.85 -2.64 7.09
N ASP A 88 -7.59 -3.00 7.30
CA ASP A 88 -6.52 -2.09 7.64
C ASP A 88 -5.86 -1.46 6.40
N VAL A 89 -5.86 -2.17 5.27
CA VAL A 89 -5.32 -1.70 4.00
C VAL A 89 -6.05 -2.28 2.79
N MET A 90 -6.30 -1.42 1.80
CA MET A 90 -6.77 -1.83 0.47
C MET A 90 -5.83 -1.29 -0.61
N ALA A 91 -5.48 -2.12 -1.59
CA ALA A 91 -4.66 -1.71 -2.73
C ALA A 91 -5.45 -1.86 -4.03
N PHE A 92 -5.54 -0.77 -4.78
CA PHE A 92 -6.15 -0.69 -6.10
C PHE A 92 -5.06 -0.50 -7.15
N PRO A 93 -4.85 -1.48 -8.05
CA PRO A 93 -3.84 -1.36 -9.09
C PRO A 93 -4.22 -0.22 -10.05
N GLY A 94 -3.21 0.58 -10.42
CA GLY A 94 -3.33 1.55 -11.50
C GLY A 94 -3.05 0.90 -12.85
N ASP A 95 -3.07 1.72 -13.90
CA ASP A 95 -2.74 1.32 -15.26
C ASP A 95 -1.54 2.15 -15.76
N PRO A 96 -0.33 1.55 -15.89
CA PRO A 96 0.84 2.23 -16.41
C PRO A 96 0.71 2.68 -17.88
N ASP A 97 -0.13 2.02 -18.67
CA ASP A 97 -0.26 2.25 -20.12
C ASP A 97 -1.05 3.53 -20.42
N ASP A 98 -2.08 3.83 -19.62
CA ASP A 98 -2.85 5.08 -19.71
C ASP A 98 -2.40 6.15 -18.70
N GLY A 99 -1.52 5.78 -17.76
CA GLY A 99 -0.95 6.67 -16.75
C GLY A 99 -1.79 6.81 -15.49
N THR A 100 -2.82 5.97 -15.29
CA THR A 100 -3.64 5.91 -14.08
C THR A 100 -2.80 5.48 -12.87
N PRO A 101 -2.72 6.30 -11.81
CA PRO A 101 -2.02 5.93 -10.58
C PRO A 101 -2.71 4.77 -9.87
N GLY A 102 -1.92 3.87 -9.27
CA GLY A 102 -2.43 2.95 -8.27
C GLY A 102 -2.78 3.69 -6.99
N GLU A 103 -3.74 3.17 -6.23
CA GLU A 103 -4.17 3.76 -4.97
C GLU A 103 -4.01 2.75 -3.85
N ILE A 104 -3.52 3.20 -2.70
CA ILE A 104 -3.58 2.43 -1.46
C ILE A 104 -4.36 3.23 -0.44
N TYR A 105 -5.33 2.59 0.20
CA TYR A 105 -6.11 3.13 1.30
C TYR A 105 -5.66 2.46 2.57
N VAL A 106 -5.33 3.25 3.58
CA VAL A 106 -4.81 2.77 4.87
C VAL A 106 -5.64 3.36 5.99
N SER A 107 -6.11 2.52 6.91
CA SER A 107 -6.81 2.99 8.10
C SER A 107 -5.81 3.49 9.16
N LEU A 108 -5.96 4.75 9.56
CA LEU A 108 -5.24 5.30 10.71
C LEU A 108 -5.76 4.74 12.04
N ASP A 109 -7.03 4.35 12.11
CA ASP A 109 -7.63 3.81 13.33
C ASP A 109 -7.11 2.39 13.60
N GLN A 110 -7.09 1.52 12.58
CA GLN A 110 -6.42 0.22 12.66
C GLN A 110 -4.93 0.36 12.97
N ALA A 111 -4.23 1.35 12.38
CA ALA A 111 -2.83 1.60 12.72
C ALA A 111 -2.65 2.00 14.21
N ARG A 112 -3.60 2.71 14.81
CA ARG A 112 -3.57 3.06 16.24
C ARG A 112 -3.82 1.85 17.12
N GLU A 113 -4.77 1.00 16.76
CA GLU A 113 -5.08 -0.23 17.47
C GLU A 113 -3.87 -1.17 17.47
N GLN A 114 -3.30 -1.45 16.29
CA GLN A 114 -2.10 -2.27 16.14
C GLN A 114 -0.91 -1.69 16.91
N ALA A 115 -0.70 -0.37 16.85
CA ALA A 115 0.35 0.30 17.59
C ALA A 115 0.21 0.15 19.11
N LEU A 116 -1.01 0.22 19.63
CA LEU A 116 -1.31 0.03 21.05
C LEU A 116 -1.04 -1.42 21.48
N GLU A 117 -1.46 -2.40 20.68
CA GLU A 117 -1.26 -3.83 20.93
C GLU A 117 0.23 -4.22 20.91
N ASP A 118 0.98 -3.69 19.93
CA ASP A 118 2.39 -3.98 19.74
C ASP A 118 3.32 -3.10 20.61
N GLY A 119 2.76 -2.12 21.34
CA GLY A 119 3.54 -1.19 22.15
C GLY A 119 4.49 -0.32 21.32
N GLU A 120 4.12 0.01 20.09
CA GLU A 120 4.94 0.78 19.15
C GLU A 120 4.32 2.13 18.79
N PRO A 121 5.09 3.06 18.20
CA PRO A 121 4.52 4.33 17.76
C PRO A 121 3.54 4.12 16.60
N VAL A 122 2.41 4.83 16.62
CA VAL A 122 1.39 4.83 15.54
C VAL A 122 2.01 5.06 14.16
N GLN A 123 3.02 5.91 14.08
CA GLN A 123 3.75 6.17 12.84
C GLN A 123 4.42 4.91 12.27
N LYS A 124 4.90 3.99 13.11
CA LYS A 124 5.50 2.72 12.68
C LYS A 124 4.45 1.75 12.14
N ALA A 125 3.33 1.59 12.86
CA ALA A 125 2.20 0.79 12.40
C ALA A 125 1.64 1.32 11.07
N LEU A 126 1.48 2.64 10.95
CA LEU A 126 1.02 3.26 9.71
C LEU A 126 2.00 3.04 8.54
N GLU A 127 3.31 3.12 8.80
CA GLU A 127 4.34 2.83 7.81
C GLU A 127 4.34 1.36 7.38
N ARG A 128 4.08 0.42 8.30
CA ARG A 128 3.89 -1.01 7.98
C ARG A 128 2.75 -1.19 6.98
N LEU A 129 1.58 -0.59 7.25
CA LEU A 129 0.42 -0.71 6.36
C LEU A 129 0.67 -0.08 4.98
N VAL A 130 1.35 1.06 4.92
CA VAL A 130 1.75 1.69 3.64
C VAL A 130 2.71 0.78 2.87
N VAL A 131 3.73 0.22 3.52
CA VAL A 131 4.67 -0.72 2.89
C VAL A 131 3.92 -1.95 2.38
N HIS A 132 3.03 -2.52 3.19
CA HIS A 132 2.22 -3.68 2.82
C HIS A 132 1.38 -3.41 1.56
N GLY A 133 0.63 -2.30 1.53
CA GLY A 133 -0.15 -1.91 0.35
C GLY A 133 0.72 -1.68 -0.90
N LEU A 134 1.90 -1.06 -0.75
CA LEU A 134 2.83 -0.86 -1.87
C LEU A 134 3.39 -2.18 -2.40
N LEU A 135 3.70 -3.14 -1.53
CA LEU A 135 4.18 -4.46 -1.94
C LEU A 135 3.12 -5.18 -2.78
N HIS A 136 1.84 -5.08 -2.42
CA HIS A 136 0.75 -5.60 -3.26
C HIS A 136 0.69 -4.93 -4.63
N LEU A 137 0.82 -3.60 -4.71
CA LEU A 137 0.88 -2.92 -6.02
C LEU A 137 2.09 -3.36 -6.86
N GLY A 138 3.19 -3.77 -6.20
CA GLY A 138 4.36 -4.36 -6.84
C GLY A 138 4.23 -5.84 -7.21
N GLY A 139 3.08 -6.46 -6.94
CA GLY A 139 2.78 -7.85 -7.30
C GLY A 139 3.08 -8.89 -6.22
N TRP A 140 3.43 -8.47 -5.00
CA TRP A 140 3.54 -9.39 -3.87
C TRP A 140 2.17 -9.90 -3.43
N ARG A 141 2.15 -11.12 -2.91
CA ARG A 141 0.97 -11.82 -2.42
C ARG A 141 1.22 -12.29 -1.00
N ASP A 142 0.13 -12.49 -0.26
CA ASP A 142 0.12 -13.03 1.08
C ASP A 142 -1.03 -14.05 1.27
N ASP A 143 -1.49 -14.63 0.15
CA ASP A 143 -2.59 -15.61 0.10
C ASP A 143 -2.29 -16.88 0.91
N SER A 144 -1.01 -17.21 1.10
CA SER A 144 -0.53 -18.33 1.91
C SER A 144 0.39 -17.87 3.05
N GLU A 145 0.54 -18.69 4.09
CA GLU A 145 1.39 -18.35 5.24
C GLU A 145 2.85 -18.10 4.86
N ASP A 146 3.38 -18.84 3.88
CA ASP A 146 4.76 -18.70 3.42
C ASP A 146 4.95 -17.42 2.59
N GLU A 147 4.00 -17.10 1.70
CA GLU A 147 4.01 -15.85 0.94
C GLU A 147 3.87 -14.64 1.88
N ARG A 148 2.96 -14.72 2.85
CA ARG A 148 2.78 -13.69 3.88
C ARG A 148 4.05 -13.48 4.68
N ARG A 149 4.70 -14.57 5.14
CA ARG A 149 5.97 -14.47 5.88
C ARG A 149 7.06 -13.79 5.05
N ALA A 150 7.19 -14.18 3.78
CA ALA A 150 8.18 -13.60 2.88
C ALA A 150 7.93 -12.11 2.62
N MET A 151 6.66 -11.73 2.41
CA MET A 151 6.26 -10.33 2.20
C MET A 151 6.51 -9.48 3.46
N LEU A 152 6.19 -9.99 4.64
CA LEU A 152 6.46 -9.30 5.91
C LEU A 152 7.97 -9.11 6.13
N GLU A 153 8.77 -10.17 5.99
CA GLU A 153 10.22 -10.11 6.14
C GLU A 153 10.85 -9.11 5.16
N HIS A 154 10.35 -9.08 3.92
CA HIS A 154 10.80 -8.12 2.91
C HIS A 154 10.39 -6.68 3.25
N GLY A 155 9.16 -6.49 3.76
CA GLY A 155 8.62 -5.20 4.19
C GLY A 155 9.42 -4.56 5.34
N GLU A 156 9.85 -5.35 6.33
CA GLU A 156 10.62 -4.89 7.49
C GLU A 156 11.91 -4.15 7.11
N ARG A 157 12.50 -4.47 5.95
CA ARG A 157 13.71 -3.82 5.44
C ARG A 157 13.51 -2.31 5.20
N TYR A 158 12.26 -1.89 4.99
CA TYR A 158 11.87 -0.51 4.72
C TYR A 158 11.52 0.27 5.99
N LEU A 159 11.29 -0.41 7.11
CA LEU A 159 10.79 0.19 8.35
C LEU A 159 11.92 0.63 9.31
N SER A 160 13.17 0.63 8.85
CA SER A 160 14.30 1.11 9.65
C SER A 160 14.34 2.65 9.72
N GLY A 161 13.90 3.20 10.85
CA GLY A 161 14.00 4.62 11.20
C GLY A 161 14.00 4.83 12.74
N PRO A 162 14.45 5.98 13.25
CA PRO A 162 14.33 6.29 14.67
C PRO A 162 12.86 6.55 14.98
N TYR A 163 12.17 5.52 15.46
CA TYR A 163 10.92 5.72 16.18
C TYR A 163 11.33 5.95 17.62
N ASP A 164 11.46 7.23 17.99
CA ASP A 164 11.60 7.58 19.39
C ASP A 164 10.37 7.04 20.11
N VAL A 165 10.61 6.01 20.93
CA VAL A 165 9.61 5.39 21.79
C VAL A 165 9.06 6.51 22.65
N LEU A 166 7.82 6.95 22.42
CA LEU A 166 7.17 7.85 23.35
C LEU A 166 7.03 7.07 24.67
N PRO A 167 7.65 7.52 25.78
CA PRO A 167 7.41 6.89 27.06
C PRO A 167 5.91 7.06 27.36
N GLY A 168 5.22 5.93 27.52
CA GLY A 168 3.82 5.89 27.93
C GLY A 168 3.61 6.78 29.15
N GLY A 169 2.66 7.71 29.04
CA GLY A 169 2.16 8.53 30.14
C GLY A 169 1.07 7.83 30.91
#